data_AF-A0A2H0BM55-F1
#
_entry.id   AF-A0A2H0BM55-F1
#
_cell.length_a   1.000
_cell.length_b   1.000
_cell.length_c   1.000
_cell.angle_alpha   90.00
_cell.angle_beta   90.00
_cell.angle_gamma   90.00
#
_symmetry.space_group_name_H-M   'P 1'
#
loop_
_entity.id
_entity.type
_entity.pdbx_description
1 polymer ?
#
loop_
_entity_poly.entity_id
_entity_poly.type
_entity_poly.pdbx_seq_one_letter_code
_entity_poly.pdbx_strand_id
1 'polypeptide(L)' 'MVNLSKVRQGEIALAIVKFHLTKKGVYISLDNSRELGNIAKAIGVSNEELIQFAKPLIQEIL' A
#
# COMPACT_ATOMS: atom_id res chain seq x y z
N MET A 1 -3.79 27.34 -9.64
CA MET A 1 -3.19 26.12 -9.06
C MET A 1 -4.30 25.29 -8.46
N VAL A 2 -4.34 23.98 -8.71
CA VAL A 2 -5.32 23.10 -8.07
C VAL A 2 -4.84 22.82 -6.65
N ASN A 3 -5.66 23.14 -5.65
CA ASN A 3 -5.38 22.80 -4.26
C ASN A 3 -6.13 21.49 -3.91
N LEU A 4 -5.39 20.43 -3.58
CA LEU A 4 -5.95 19.13 -3.26
C LEU A 4 -5.98 18.93 -1.74
N SER A 5 -7.12 18.49 -1.22
CA SER A 5 -7.22 18.05 0.18
C SER A 5 -6.32 16.84 0.43
N LYS A 6 -5.85 16.65 1.68
CA LYS A 6 -5.06 15.47 2.08
C LYS A 6 -5.80 14.16 1.78
N VAL A 7 -7.11 14.15 1.99
CA VAL A 7 -7.97 13.00 1.65
C VAL A 7 -7.87 12.68 0.16
N ARG A 8 -8.04 13.69 -0.70
CA ARG A 8 -7.98 13.49 -2.16
C ARG A 8 -6.59 13.06 -2.63
N GLN A 9 -5.54 13.57 -2.01
CA GLN A 9 -4.16 13.13 -2.28
C GLN A 9 -3.98 11.64 -1.94
N GLY A 10 -4.55 11.18 -0.81
CA GLY A 10 -4.52 9.77 -0.41
C GLY A 10 -5.26 8.86 -1.39
N GLU A 11 -6.44 9.27 -1.86
CA GLU A 11 -7.21 8.53 -2.87
C GLU A 11 -6.43 8.38 -4.18
N ILE A 12 -5.77 9.45 -4.64
CA ILE A 12 -4.94 9.43 -5.85
C ILE A 12 -3.72 8.53 -5.66
N ALA A 13 -3.04 8.62 -4.51
CA ALA A 13 -1.91 7.77 -4.20
C ALA A 13 -2.30 6.28 -4.22
N LEU A 14 -3.44 5.93 -3.63
CA LEU A 14 -3.97 4.56 -3.64
C LEU A 14 -4.24 4.05 -5.06
N ALA A 15 -4.87 4.87 -5.91
CA ALA A 15 -5.15 4.51 -7.30
C ALA A 15 -3.88 4.25 -8.12
N ILE A 16 -2.83 5.07 -7.94
CA ILE A 16 -1.54 4.90 -8.61
C ILE A 16 -0.85 3.61 -8.16
N VAL A 17 -0.88 3.32 -6.86
CA VAL A 17 -0.34 2.07 -6.30
C VAL A 17 -1.05 0.87 -6.93
N LYS A 18 -2.40 0.85 -6.93
CA LYS A 18 -3.19 -0.22 -7.55
C LYS A 18 -2.85 -0.42 -9.02
N PHE A 19 -2.76 0.68 -9.80
CA PHE A 19 -2.37 0.62 -11.22
C PHE A 19 -0.99 -0.03 -11.41
N HIS A 20 -0.01 0.30 -10.57
CA HIS A 20 1.33 -0.27 -10.69
C HIS A 20 1.40 -1.73 -10.24
N LEU A 21 0.74 -2.10 -9.14
CA LEU A 21 0.72 -3.49 -8.67
C LEU A 21 0.08 -4.41 -9.72
N THR A 22 -1.05 -4.00 -10.30
CA THR A 22 -1.74 -4.76 -11.37
C THR A 22 -0.93 -4.82 -12.67
N LYS A 23 -0.34 -3.71 -13.12
CA LYS A 23 0.41 -3.67 -14.41
C LYS A 23 1.79 -4.30 -14.34
N LYS A 24 2.47 -4.23 -13.19
CA LYS A 24 3.84 -4.72 -13.03
C LYS A 24 3.92 -6.12 -12.42
N GLY A 25 2.80 -6.72 -12.04
CA GLY A 25 2.77 -8.06 -11.43
C GLY A 25 3.52 -8.14 -10.10
N VAL A 26 3.60 -7.01 -9.37
CA VAL A 26 4.29 -6.96 -8.08
C VAL A 26 3.39 -7.56 -7.02
N TYR A 27 3.80 -8.70 -6.46
CA TYR A 27 3.07 -9.38 -5.40
C TYR A 27 3.63 -8.95 -4.04
N ILE A 28 2.79 -8.32 -3.22
CA ILE A 28 3.10 -8.11 -1.81
C ILE A 28 2.70 -9.40 -1.09
N SER A 29 3.67 -10.22 -0.71
CA SER A 29 3.39 -11.40 0.10
C SER A 29 3.18 -10.97 1.56
N LEU A 30 1.97 -11.19 2.08
CA LEU A 30 1.69 -11.00 3.51
C LEU A 30 2.42 -12.02 4.39
N ASP A 31 2.91 -13.11 3.80
CA ASP A 31 3.61 -14.18 4.50
C ASP A 31 5.08 -13.83 4.77
N ASN A 32 5.63 -12.81 4.10
CA ASN A 32 7.00 -12.33 4.33
C ASN A 32 7.08 -11.34 5.49
N SER A 33 6.82 -11.83 6.70
CA SER A 33 6.75 -11.03 7.94
C SER A 33 8.00 -10.17 8.21
N ARG A 34 9.19 -10.62 7.81
CA ARG A 34 10.44 -9.87 7.98
C ARG A 34 10.51 -8.66 7.05
N GLU A 35 10.14 -8.83 5.79
CA GLU A 35 10.11 -7.75 4.81
C GLU A 35 9.07 -6.69 5.20
N LEU A 36 7.87 -7.13 5.61
CA LEU A 36 6.83 -6.24 6.12
C LEU A 36 7.30 -5.46 7.36
N GLY A 37 7.99 -6.12 8.29
CA GLY A 37 8.56 -5.46 9.46
C GLY A 37 9.60 -4.38 9.11
N ASN A 38 10.45 -4.65 8.11
CA ASN A 38 11.41 -3.67 7.62
C ASN A 38 10.72 -2.48 6.95
N ILE A 39 9.68 -2.74 6.13
CA ILE A 39 8.91 -1.69 5.46
C ILE A 39 8.18 -0.83 6.49
N ALA A 40 7.45 -1.44 7.42
CA ALA A 40 6.70 -0.75 8.47
C ALA A 40 7.60 0.17 9.28
N LYS A 41 8.78 -0.32 9.69
CA LYS A 41 9.80 0.48 10.36
C LYS A 41 10.31 1.64 9.51
N ALA A 42 10.56 1.41 8.22
CA ALA A 42 11.08 2.43 7.31
C ALA A 42 10.07 3.56 7.05
N ILE A 43 8.77 3.25 7.01
CA ILE A 43 7.71 4.24 6.75
C ILE A 43 7.06 4.77 8.04
N GLY A 44 7.46 4.26 9.20
CA GLY A 44 7.03 4.76 10.52
C GLY A 44 5.63 4.34 10.95
N VAL A 45 5.16 3.16 10.53
CA VAL A 45 3.86 2.58 10.91
C VAL A 45 4.04 1.26 11.65
N SER A 46 2.98 0.75 12.30
CA SER A 46 3.02 -0.60 12.88
C SER A 46 2.85 -1.68 11.81
N ASN A 47 3.27 -2.90 12.15
CA ASN A 47 3.04 -4.06 11.28
C ASN A 47 1.54 -4.29 11.08
N GLU A 48 0.74 -4.13 12.13
CA GLU A 48 -0.72 -4.27 12.04
C GLU A 48 -1.32 -3.24 11.07
N GLU A 49 -0.90 -1.98 11.13
CA GLU A 49 -1.38 -0.92 10.25
C GLU A 49 -1.04 -1.21 8.79
N LEU A 50 0.21 -1.62 8.53
CA LEU A 50 0.65 -2.00 7.19
C LEU A 50 -0.13 -3.20 6.65
N ILE A 51 -0.38 -4.22 7.47
CA ILE A 51 -1.16 -5.40 7.08
C ILE A 51 -2.61 -5.01 6.77
N GLN A 52 -3.24 -4.18 7.61
CA GLN A 52 -4.60 -3.69 7.37
C GLN A 52 -4.69 -2.87 6.09
N PHE A 53 -3.67 -2.08 5.77
CA PHE A 53 -3.57 -1.34 4.53
C PHE A 53 -3.36 -2.25 3.29
N ALA A 54 -2.46 -3.23 3.39
CA ALA A 54 -2.08 -4.09 2.28
C ALA A 54 -3.13 -5.18 1.97
N LYS A 55 -3.88 -5.65 2.97
CA LYS A 55 -4.88 -6.72 2.81
C LYS A 55 -5.92 -6.45 1.70
N PRO A 56 -6.63 -5.29 1.67
CA PRO A 56 -7.58 -5.01 0.60
C PRO A 56 -6.89 -4.85 -0.76
N LEU A 57 -5.65 -4.32 -0.80
CA LEU A 57 -4.89 -4.19 -2.05
C LEU A 57 -4.62 -5.56 -2.70
N ILE A 58 -4.26 -6.56 -1.89
CA ILE A 58 -3.95 -7.90 -2.38
C ILE A 58 -5.21 -8.65 -2.80
N GLN A 59 -6.31 -8.51 -2.05
CA GLN A 59 -7.59 -9.15 -2.37
C GLN A 59 -8.24 -8.65 -3.66
N GLU A 60 -7.97 -7.40 -4.06
CA GLU A 60 -8.49 -6.84 -5.32
C GLU A 60 -7.65 -7.21 -6.55
N ILE A 61 -6.40 -7.68 -6.35
CA ILE A 61 -5.44 -7.96 -7.43
C ILE A 61 -5.36 -9.45 -7.77
N LEU A 62 -5.55 -10.32 -6.77
CA LEU A 62 -5.68 -11.78 -6.92
C LEU A 62 -7.05 -12.17 -7.45
#